data_AF-A0A5B7SVL5-F1
#
_entry.id   AF-A0A5B7SVL5-F1
#
_cell.length_a   1.000
_cell.length_b   1.000
_cell.length_c   1.000
_cell.angle_alpha   90.00
_cell.angle_beta   90.00
_cell.angle_gamma   90.00
#
_symmetry.space_group_name_H-M   'P 1'
#
loop_
_entity.id
_entity.type
_entity.pdbx_description
1 polymer ?
#
loop_
_entity_poly.entity_id
_entity_poly.type
_entity_poly.pdbx_seq_one_letter_code
_entity_poly.pdbx_strand_id
1 'polypeptide(L)'
;MKVVIWIALFFGTFSLMEFMAWFTHKYIMHGFLWSLHKDHHHKDHDSWFERNDAFFIFYAVVSMLLFYAGADGWWYGWSLGFGILAYGVAYFLVHDIFIHQRFKLFRNANHWYARGVRRAHKIHHKHLGKSDGECYGMLFVPFKYFKK
;
A
#
# COMPACT_ATOMS: atom_id res chain seq x y z
N MET A 1 -19.11 15.31 -19.94
CA MET A 1 -18.65 15.92 -18.67
C MET A 1 -18.54 14.91 -17.53
N LYS A 2 -19.56 14.08 -17.24
CA LYS A 2 -19.50 13.07 -16.16
C LYS A 2 -18.30 12.11 -16.26
N VAL A 3 -18.00 11.58 -17.45
CA VAL A 3 -16.85 10.67 -17.65
C VAL A 3 -15.51 11.31 -17.25
N VAL A 4 -15.29 12.59 -17.58
CA VAL A 4 -14.06 13.31 -17.19
C VAL A 4 -13.95 13.43 -15.67
N ILE A 5 -15.06 13.70 -14.98
CA ILE A 5 -15.11 13.75 -13.52
C ILE A 5 -14.79 12.37 -12.93
N TRP A 6 -15.35 11.29 -13.48
CA TRP A 6 -15.06 9.93 -13.03
C TRP A 6 -13.58 9.59 -13.15
N ILE A 7 -12.98 9.88 -14.30
CA ILE A 7 -11.56 9.66 -14.56
C ILE A 7 -10.71 10.47 -13.58
N ALA A 8 -11.03 11.76 -13.41
CA ALA A 8 -10.30 12.64 -12.49
C ALA A 8 -10.38 12.15 -11.04
N LEU A 9 -11.56 11.72 -10.59
CA LEU A 9 -11.74 11.19 -9.23
C LEU A 9 -11.03 9.86 -9.03
N PHE A 10 -11.06 8.98 -10.02
CA PHE A 10 -10.33 7.71 -9.97
C PHE A 10 -8.82 7.94 -9.82
N PHE A 11 -8.20 8.70 -10.73
CA PHE A 11 -6.77 8.95 -10.70
C PHE A 11 -6.35 9.83 -9.51
N GLY A 12 -7.20 10.80 -9.14
CA GLY A 12 -7.00 11.62 -7.95
C GLY A 12 -6.98 10.77 -6.67
N THR A 13 -7.94 9.87 -6.52
CA THR A 13 -8.01 8.96 -5.36
C THR A 13 -6.84 7.98 -5.35
N PHE A 14 -6.54 7.35 -6.49
CA PHE A 14 -5.40 6.44 -6.61
C PHE A 14 -4.08 7.13 -6.21
N SER A 15 -3.87 8.36 -6.67
CA SER A 15 -2.63 9.11 -6.37
C SER A 15 -2.57 9.54 -4.91
N LEU A 16 -3.70 10.00 -4.35
CA LEU A 16 -3.80 10.40 -2.94
C LEU A 16 -3.57 9.21 -2.01
N MET A 17 -3.94 7.99 -2.44
CA MET A 17 -3.70 6.79 -1.66
C MET A 17 -2.22 6.50 -1.42
N GLU A 18 -1.28 6.95 -2.27
CA GLU A 18 0.16 6.83 -1.97
C GLU A 18 0.53 7.68 -0.74
N PHE A 19 0.03 8.91 -0.68
CA PHE A 19 0.19 9.75 0.51
C PHE A 19 -0.48 9.14 1.73
N MET A 20 -1.70 8.62 1.57
CA MET A 20 -2.44 7.99 2.66
C MET A 20 -1.72 6.75 3.19
N ALA A 21 -1.21 5.89 2.31
CA ALA A 21 -0.44 4.71 2.66
C ALA A 21 0.84 5.11 3.42
N TRP A 22 1.60 6.08 2.92
CA TRP A 22 2.76 6.63 3.62
C TRP A 22 2.39 7.14 5.02
N PHE A 23 1.30 7.90 5.13
CA PHE A 23 0.86 8.48 6.40
C PHE A 23 0.44 7.40 7.40
N THR A 24 -0.43 6.46 6.97
CA THR A 24 -0.83 5.32 7.80
C THR A 24 0.39 4.51 8.21
N HIS A 25 1.30 4.23 7.28
CA HIS A 25 2.47 3.43 7.56
C HIS A 25 3.37 4.12 8.61
N LYS A 26 3.69 5.39 8.42
CA LYS A 26 4.60 6.13 9.33
C LYS A 26 4.01 6.43 10.70
N TYR A 27 2.75 6.86 10.75
CA TYR A 27 2.16 7.43 11.97
C TYR A 27 1.23 6.46 12.70
N ILE A 28 0.59 5.53 11.98
CA ILE A 28 -0.38 4.60 12.56
C ILE A 28 0.27 3.23 12.77
N MET A 29 0.77 2.61 11.71
CA MET A 29 1.40 1.27 11.75
C MET A 29 2.69 1.29 12.57
N HIS A 30 3.61 2.23 12.34
CA HIS A 30 4.80 2.44 13.19
C HIS A 30 4.53 3.30 14.43
N GLY A 31 3.25 3.52 14.76
CA GLY A 31 2.81 4.27 15.92
C GLY A 31 2.00 3.39 16.87
N PHE A 32 0.76 3.78 17.13
CA PHE A 32 -0.09 3.11 18.11
C PHE A 32 -0.62 1.74 17.65
N LEU A 33 -0.59 1.42 16.35
CA LEU A 33 -0.94 0.09 15.82
C LEU A 33 0.29 -0.76 15.46
N TRP A 34 1.44 -0.49 16.09
CA TRP A 34 2.65 -1.31 15.92
C TRP A 34 2.41 -2.79 16.27
N SER A 35 1.54 -3.08 17.22
CA SER A 35 1.16 -4.47 17.55
C SER A 35 0.57 -5.26 16.38
N LEU A 36 -0.02 -4.58 15.38
CA LEU A 36 -0.53 -5.19 14.16
C LEU A 36 0.50 -5.22 13.02
N HIS A 37 1.51 -4.36 13.04
CA HIS A 37 2.50 -4.26 11.96
C HIS A 37 3.84 -4.94 12.30
N LYS A 38 4.07 -5.27 13.57
CA LYS A 38 5.33 -5.84 14.05
C LYS A 38 5.67 -7.19 13.41
N ASP A 39 4.69 -8.08 13.24
CA ASP A 39 4.93 -9.40 12.63
C ASP A 39 5.34 -9.33 11.17
N HIS A 40 4.90 -8.28 10.48
CA HIS A 40 5.30 -8.00 9.11
C HIS A 40 6.78 -7.60 9.02
N HIS A 41 7.32 -6.92 10.03
CA HIS A 41 8.76 -6.66 10.15
C HIS A 41 9.56 -7.86 10.64
N HIS A 42 9.02 -8.57 11.62
CA HIS A 42 9.65 -9.74 12.21
C HIS A 42 8.57 -10.76 12.59
N LYS A 43 8.44 -11.80 11.76
CA LYS A 43 7.49 -12.88 12.02
C LYS A 43 7.80 -13.57 13.34
N ASP A 44 6.80 -13.59 14.21
CA ASP A 44 6.80 -14.25 15.52
C ASP A 44 5.84 -15.45 15.58
N HIS A 45 5.33 -15.88 14.42
CA HIS A 45 4.35 -16.96 14.29
C HIS A 45 4.51 -17.76 12.98
N ASP A 46 3.99 -18.99 12.96
CA ASP A 46 4.05 -19.88 11.80
C ASP A 46 2.88 -19.73 10.80
N SER A 47 1.96 -18.80 11.05
CA SER A 47 0.82 -18.53 10.15
C SER A 47 1.26 -17.90 8.82
N TRP A 48 0.52 -18.25 7.75
CA TRP A 48 0.63 -17.60 6.45
C TRP A 48 0.09 -16.15 6.46
N PHE A 49 -0.95 -15.91 7.27
CA PHE A 49 -1.52 -14.58 7.49
C PHE A 49 -0.67 -13.79 8.47
N GLU A 50 -0.57 -12.49 8.23
CA GLU A 50 0.07 -11.53 9.13
C GLU A 50 -1.02 -10.63 9.73
N ARG A 51 -0.88 -10.19 10.98
CA ARG A 51 -1.78 -9.20 11.58
C ARG A 51 -1.83 -7.92 10.75
N ASN A 52 -0.75 -7.63 10.04
CA ASN A 52 -0.67 -6.53 9.08
C ASN A 52 -1.76 -6.62 7.98
N ASP A 53 -2.26 -7.81 7.67
CA ASP A 53 -3.35 -8.01 6.71
C ASP A 53 -4.64 -7.27 7.12
N ALA A 54 -4.80 -6.94 8.41
CA ALA A 54 -5.89 -6.12 8.90
C ALA A 54 -5.97 -4.74 8.22
N PHE A 55 -4.83 -4.16 7.81
CA PHE A 55 -4.83 -2.87 7.11
C PHE A 55 -5.37 -2.99 5.67
N PHE A 56 -5.08 -4.10 4.98
CA PHE A 56 -5.70 -4.37 3.68
C PHE A 56 -7.21 -4.58 3.80
N ILE A 57 -7.64 -5.32 4.82
CA ILE A 57 -9.07 -5.53 5.10
C ILE A 57 -9.77 -4.20 5.39
N PHE A 58 -9.15 -3.32 6.20
CA PHE A 58 -9.68 -2.00 6.50
C PHE A 58 -9.94 -1.18 5.22
N TYR A 59 -8.97 -1.06 4.33
CA TYR A 59 -9.15 -0.31 3.09
C TYR A 59 -10.09 -0.99 2.10
N ALA A 60 -10.16 -2.33 2.10
CA ALA A 60 -11.17 -3.06 1.34
C ALA A 60 -12.58 -2.70 1.82
N VAL A 61 -12.82 -2.65 3.13
CA VAL A 61 -14.11 -2.22 3.69
C VAL A 61 -14.43 -0.78 3.31
N VAL A 62 -13.47 0.15 3.42
CA VAL A 62 -13.66 1.55 2.98
C VAL A 62 -14.05 1.60 1.49
N SER A 63 -13.36 0.85 0.65
CA SER A 63 -13.69 0.76 -0.78
C SER A 63 -15.10 0.19 -1.02
N MET A 64 -15.50 -0.85 -0.28
CA MET A 64 -16.83 -1.46 -0.41
C MET A 64 -17.94 -0.50 0.02
N LEU A 65 -17.73 0.27 1.09
CA LEU A 65 -18.68 1.28 1.55
C LEU A 65 -18.88 2.39 0.50
N LEU A 66 -17.82 2.79 -0.21
CA LEU A 66 -17.92 3.74 -1.32
C LEU A 66 -18.68 3.16 -2.51
N PHE A 67 -18.48 1.89 -2.84
CA PHE A 67 -19.28 1.23 -3.88
C PHE A 67 -20.75 1.16 -3.49
N TYR A 68 -21.05 0.80 -2.24
CA TYR A 68 -22.41 0.79 -1.71
C TYR A 68 -23.05 2.17 -1.81
N ALA A 69 -22.37 3.22 -1.34
CA ALA A 69 -22.88 4.59 -1.45
C ALA A 69 -23.13 5.02 -2.91
N GLY A 70 -22.29 4.58 -3.85
CA GLY A 70 -22.54 4.83 -5.26
C GLY A 70 -23.72 4.05 -5.83
N ALA A 71 -23.97 2.82 -5.33
CA ALA A 71 -25.17 2.07 -5.67
C ALA A 71 -26.44 2.71 -5.07
N ASP A 72 -26.32 3.37 -3.92
CA ASP A 72 -27.38 4.13 -3.23
C ASP A 72 -27.59 5.55 -3.82
N GLY A 73 -26.96 5.86 -4.97
CA GLY A 73 -27.19 7.10 -5.72
C GLY A 73 -26.10 8.15 -5.59
N TRP A 74 -25.13 8.02 -4.67
CA TRP A 74 -23.96 8.91 -4.61
C TRP A 74 -22.89 8.47 -5.61
N TRP A 75 -23.17 8.66 -6.90
CA TRP A 75 -22.39 8.10 -8.04
C TRP A 75 -20.87 8.34 -8.01
N TYR A 76 -20.39 9.37 -7.31
CA TYR A 76 -18.96 9.58 -7.07
C TYR A 76 -18.29 8.41 -6.35
N GLY A 77 -19.03 7.71 -5.48
CA GLY A 77 -18.59 6.58 -4.70
C GLY A 77 -17.98 5.46 -5.54
N TRP A 78 -18.44 5.25 -6.78
CA TRP A 78 -17.83 4.24 -7.66
C TRP A 78 -16.41 4.62 -8.07
N SER A 79 -16.18 5.84 -8.55
CA SER A 79 -14.84 6.27 -8.97
C SER A 79 -13.86 6.33 -7.79
N LEU A 80 -14.32 6.79 -6.63
CA LEU A 80 -13.51 6.82 -5.40
C LEU A 80 -13.17 5.39 -4.93
N GLY A 81 -14.18 4.50 -4.86
CA GLY A 81 -14.00 3.10 -4.49
C GLY A 81 -13.04 2.39 -5.44
N PHE A 82 -13.20 2.56 -6.76
CA PHE A 82 -12.26 2.00 -7.73
C PHE A 82 -10.84 2.55 -7.58
N GLY A 83 -10.67 3.83 -7.24
CA GLY A 83 -9.35 4.41 -6.98
C GLY A 83 -8.65 3.77 -5.79
N ILE A 84 -9.36 3.56 -4.67
CA ILE A 84 -8.83 2.86 -3.49
C ILE A 84 -8.51 1.41 -3.83
N LEU A 85 -9.43 0.69 -4.48
CA LEU A 85 -9.23 -0.69 -4.90
C LEU A 85 -8.00 -0.83 -5.81
N ALA A 86 -7.90 0.00 -6.84
CA ALA A 86 -6.78 -0.05 -7.78
C ALA A 86 -5.44 0.21 -7.08
N TYR A 87 -5.39 1.16 -6.14
CA TYR A 87 -4.20 1.37 -5.33
C TYR A 87 -3.92 0.17 -4.42
N GLY A 88 -4.93 -0.39 -3.76
CA GLY A 88 -4.77 -1.58 -2.91
C GLY A 88 -4.23 -2.78 -3.68
N VAL A 89 -4.70 -3.01 -4.91
CA VAL A 89 -4.17 -4.03 -5.81
C VAL A 89 -2.72 -3.73 -6.18
N ALA A 90 -2.41 -2.49 -6.59
CA ALA A 90 -1.03 -2.10 -6.91
C ALA A 90 -0.10 -2.29 -5.70
N TYR A 91 -0.53 -1.87 -4.51
CA TYR A 91 0.21 -2.04 -3.27
C TYR A 91 0.47 -3.52 -3.02
N PHE A 92 -0.55 -4.37 -3.02
CA PHE A 92 -0.41 -5.82 -2.78
C PHE A 92 0.51 -6.50 -3.79
N LEU A 93 0.40 -6.14 -5.08
CA LEU A 93 1.28 -6.67 -6.13
C LEU A 93 2.76 -6.29 -5.89
N VAL A 94 3.04 -5.05 -5.48
CA VAL A 94 4.42 -4.59 -5.27
C VAL A 94 4.96 -5.07 -3.93
N HIS A 95 4.18 -4.94 -2.86
CA HIS A 95 4.55 -5.25 -1.49
C HIS A 95 4.60 -6.77 -1.25
N ASP A 96 3.45 -7.42 -1.21
CA ASP A 96 3.30 -8.81 -0.77
C ASP A 96 3.81 -9.80 -1.81
N ILE A 97 3.53 -9.54 -3.10
CA ILE A 97 3.98 -10.42 -4.17
C ILE A 97 5.43 -10.11 -4.54
N PHE A 98 5.72 -8.91 -5.03
CA PHE A 98 7.03 -8.62 -5.60
C PHE A 98 8.15 -8.48 -4.56
N ILE A 99 7.91 -7.83 -3.41
CA ILE A 99 8.96 -7.60 -2.40
C ILE A 99 9.02 -8.72 -1.36
N HIS A 100 7.91 -9.00 -0.67
CA HIS A 100 7.86 -10.01 0.39
C HIS A 100 7.75 -11.44 -0.12
N GLN A 101 7.41 -11.63 -1.40
CA GLN A 101 7.33 -12.95 -2.02
C GLN A 101 6.40 -13.92 -1.25
N ARG A 102 5.33 -13.39 -0.64
CA ARG A 102 4.24 -14.22 -0.05
C ARG A 102 3.59 -15.11 -1.11
N PHE A 103 3.64 -14.64 -2.36
CA PHE A 103 3.39 -15.41 -3.57
C PHE A 103 4.64 -15.39 -4.44
N LYS A 104 5.01 -16.55 -5.01
CA LYS A 104 6.24 -16.71 -5.81
C LYS A 104 6.10 -16.19 -7.25
N LEU A 105 5.59 -14.97 -7.41
CA LEU A 105 5.41 -14.28 -8.70
C LEU A 105 6.32 -13.04 -8.75
N PHE A 106 6.77 -12.66 -9.95
CA PHE A 106 7.65 -11.50 -10.20
C PHE A 106 9.00 -11.47 -9.47
N ARG A 107 9.44 -12.59 -8.86
CA ARG A 107 10.73 -12.70 -8.15
C ARG A 107 11.93 -12.21 -8.97
N ASN A 108 11.92 -12.50 -10.27
CA ASN A 108 13.01 -12.20 -11.18
C ASN A 108 12.91 -10.82 -11.82
N ALA A 109 11.89 -10.02 -11.51
CA ALA A 109 11.77 -8.67 -12.04
C ALA A 109 12.94 -7.81 -11.51
N ASN A 110 13.67 -7.24 -12.46
CA ASN A 110 15.00 -6.67 -12.20
C ASN A 110 15.22 -5.31 -12.86
N HIS A 111 14.18 -4.65 -13.39
CA HIS A 111 14.31 -3.32 -13.98
C HIS A 111 14.62 -2.23 -12.94
N TRP A 112 14.99 -1.03 -13.39
CA TRP A 112 15.47 0.05 -12.51
C TRP A 112 14.49 0.41 -11.38
N TYR A 113 13.19 0.53 -11.69
CA TYR A 113 12.17 0.86 -10.70
C TYR A 113 11.91 -0.30 -9.73
N ALA A 114 11.77 -1.53 -10.23
CA ALA A 114 11.68 -2.74 -9.39
C ALA A 114 12.84 -2.84 -8.38
N ARG A 115 14.08 -2.59 -8.82
CA ARG A 115 15.24 -2.59 -7.92
C ARG A 115 15.16 -1.47 -6.89
N GLY A 116 14.72 -0.28 -7.29
CA GLY A 116 14.63 0.87 -6.39
C GLY A 116 13.59 0.68 -5.28
N VAL A 117 12.36 0.28 -5.62
CA VAL A 117 11.32 0.04 -4.62
C VAL A 117 11.69 -1.11 -3.68
N ARG A 118 12.28 -2.19 -4.20
CA ARG A 118 12.77 -3.31 -3.37
C ARG A 118 13.89 -2.87 -2.42
N ARG A 119 14.83 -2.03 -2.89
CA ARG A 119 15.93 -1.52 -2.06
C ARG A 119 15.40 -0.60 -0.97
N ALA A 120 14.52 0.34 -1.30
CA ALA A 120 13.91 1.25 -0.34
C ALA A 120 13.16 0.48 0.76
N HIS A 121 12.33 -0.49 0.36
CA HIS A 121 11.56 -1.31 1.30
C HIS A 121 12.45 -2.21 2.18
N LYS A 122 13.53 -2.77 1.62
CA LYS A 122 14.50 -3.52 2.42
C LYS A 122 15.19 -2.65 3.47
N ILE A 123 15.50 -1.39 3.16
CA ILE A 123 16.08 -0.46 4.13
C ILE A 123 15.06 -0.08 5.20
N HIS A 124 13.78 0.06 4.83
CA HIS A 124 12.69 0.27 5.77
C HIS A 124 12.62 -0.86 6.81
N HIS A 125 12.61 -2.12 6.38
CA HIS A 125 12.58 -3.27 7.28
C HIS A 125 13.85 -3.52 8.09
N LYS A 126 14.97 -2.89 7.74
CA LYS A 126 16.23 -3.05 8.48
C LYS A 126 16.14 -2.40 9.88
N HIS A 127 15.33 -1.36 10.04
CA HIS A 127 15.18 -0.65 11.31
C HIS A 127 13.78 -0.88 11.87
N LEU A 128 13.70 -1.48 13.06
CA LEU A 128 12.44 -1.80 13.74
C LEU A 128 11.84 -0.58 14.48
N GLY A 129 12.61 0.49 14.66
CA GLY A 129 12.20 1.69 15.37
C GLY A 129 11.81 2.83 14.44
N LYS A 130 10.82 3.63 14.86
CA LYS A 130 10.33 4.82 14.13
C LYS A 130 11.39 5.93 13.95
N SER A 131 12.40 5.99 14.83
CA SER A 131 13.46 7.01 14.80
C SER A 131 14.40 6.87 13.62
N ASP A 132 14.69 5.62 13.21
CA ASP A 132 15.64 5.30 12.13
C ASP A 132 14.94 4.70 10.90
N GLY A 133 13.60 4.61 10.95
CA GLY A 133 12.78 4.15 9.83
C GLY A 133 12.84 5.14 8.68
N GLU A 134 13.49 4.76 7.60
CA GLU A 134 13.43 5.47 6.32
C GLU A 134 12.43 4.78 5.38
N CYS A 135 11.83 5.53 4.46
CA CYS A 135 11.02 5.02 3.34
C CYS A 135 9.71 4.29 3.71
N TYR A 136 8.73 5.03 4.20
CA TYR A 136 7.38 4.51 4.46
C TYR A 136 6.44 4.45 3.24
N GLY A 137 6.85 5.06 2.12
CA GLY A 137 6.08 5.02 0.86
C GLY A 137 6.25 3.68 0.14
N MET A 138 5.31 3.36 -0.75
CA MET A 138 5.24 2.06 -1.42
C MET A 138 5.62 2.17 -2.89
N LEU A 139 4.83 2.93 -3.67
CA LEU A 139 5.03 3.09 -5.11
C LEU A 139 5.99 4.24 -5.42
N PHE A 140 6.04 5.25 -4.54
CA PHE A 140 6.92 6.40 -4.70
C PHE A 140 7.94 6.46 -3.56
N VAL A 141 9.16 6.02 -3.87
CA VAL A 141 10.29 5.99 -2.93
C VAL A 141 11.35 7.04 -3.27
N PRO A 142 12.19 7.47 -2.31
CA PRO A 142 13.20 8.50 -2.57
C PRO A 142 14.13 8.16 -3.74
N PHE A 143 14.45 9.16 -4.58
CA PHE A 143 15.22 8.95 -5.81
C PHE A 143 16.60 8.31 -5.60
N LYS A 144 17.19 8.44 -4.41
CA LYS A 144 18.47 7.82 -4.04
C LYS A 144 18.46 6.29 -4.21
N TYR A 145 17.30 5.64 -4.14
CA TYR A 145 17.19 4.18 -4.29
C TYR A 145 17.11 3.70 -5.74
N PHE A 146 16.77 4.58 -6.69
CA PHE A 146 16.77 4.26 -8.11
C PHE A 146 18.16 4.41 -8.77
N LYS A 147 19.09 5.09 -8.09
CA LYS A 147 20.48 5.19 -8.51
C LYS A 147 21.19 3.85 -8.25
N LYS A 148 22.02 3.43 -9.20
CA LYS A 148 22.85 2.22 -9.08
C LYS A 148 23.78 2.35 -7.88
#